data_AF-A0A4W3IUX4-F1
#
_entry.id   AF-A0A4W3IUX4-F1
#
_cell.length_a   1.000
_cell.length_b   1.000
_cell.length_c   1.000
_cell.angle_alpha   90.00
_cell.angle_beta   90.00
_cell.angle_gamma   90.00
#
_symmetry.space_group_name_H-M   'P 1'
#
loop_
_entity.id
_entity.type
_entity.pdbx_description
1 polymer ?
#
loop_
_entity_poly.entity_id
_entity_poly.type
_entity_poly.pdbx_seq_one_letter_code
_entity_poly.pdbx_strand_id
1 'polypeptide(L)'
;MNARGVQEDILKVFHNHRHCFCNDDQVHSLGTHYILNNSSWYQGKEVVDFMETVGRHFRMGTMLSRHSVQSRLRSAEGMSLTEFTYQLFQAYDFYHLNQHYGCRIQLGGTDQLGNLMSGYEFIQKVTGQEVYGITIPLVTSTSGDKLGKSAGNAVWLDSKKTSPFELYQYFVRQPDSNMERYLKLFTFIPLLEIENLMDNHRKDPGKRLAQKRLAAEVTKLIHGKEGLVSAKKCTNALYQSSVAALETMSDKELQELFREAPFSEILLEPGTSVLDLCRKANAIPDGPTGYQIITNGGIWINHVREAKAEQVLVLGQHILSNGLSLLRVGKKNYYIVKWLNMAT
;
A
#
# COMPACT_ATOMS: atom_id res chain seq x y z
N MET A 1 1.18 14.87 -12.97
CA MET A 1 0.58 14.27 -11.76
C MET A 1 -0.28 13.10 -12.20
N ASN A 2 -0.20 11.92 -11.59
CA ASN A 2 -0.97 10.73 -12.00
C ASN A 2 -2.42 10.77 -11.48
N ALA A 3 -3.20 11.77 -11.90
CA ALA A 3 -4.58 11.97 -11.43
C ALA A 3 -5.48 10.76 -11.76
N ARG A 4 -5.28 10.18 -12.96
CA ARG A 4 -6.01 8.99 -13.40
C ARG A 4 -5.75 7.78 -12.50
N GLY A 5 -4.50 7.48 -12.16
CA GLY A 5 -4.19 6.38 -11.26
C GLY A 5 -4.78 6.56 -9.86
N VAL A 6 -4.76 7.78 -9.33
CA VAL A 6 -5.41 8.08 -8.04
C VAL A 6 -6.92 7.85 -8.11
N GLN A 7 -7.58 8.28 -9.19
CA GLN A 7 -9.00 8.03 -9.39
C GLN A 7 -9.32 6.52 -9.48
N GLU A 8 -8.52 5.77 -10.24
CA GLU A 8 -8.67 4.31 -10.37
C GLU A 8 -8.50 3.60 -9.01
N ASP A 9 -7.51 4.00 -8.21
CA ASP A 9 -7.29 3.47 -6.86
C ASP A 9 -8.48 3.77 -5.93
N ILE A 10 -9.02 5.00 -5.95
CA ILE A 10 -10.18 5.37 -5.14
C ILE A 10 -11.43 4.57 -5.55
N LEU A 11 -11.71 4.47 -6.85
CA LEU A 11 -12.84 3.68 -7.36
C LEU A 11 -12.73 2.22 -6.96
N LYS A 12 -11.52 1.66 -7.02
CA LYS A 12 -11.24 0.30 -6.61
C LYS A 12 -11.54 0.08 -5.12
N VAL A 13 -11.19 1.03 -4.25
CA VAL A 13 -11.52 0.96 -2.81
C VAL A 13 -13.05 0.95 -2.60
N PHE A 14 -13.80 1.83 -3.27
CA PHE A 14 -15.27 1.84 -3.18
C PHE A 14 -15.90 0.53 -3.69
N HIS A 15 -15.39 0.02 -4.81
CA HIS A 15 -15.82 -1.25 -5.38
C HIS A 15 -15.58 -2.39 -4.38
N ASN A 16 -14.35 -2.53 -3.88
CA ASN A 16 -14.00 -3.58 -2.93
C ASN A 16 -14.79 -3.46 -1.63
N HIS A 17 -15.02 -2.24 -1.12
CA HIS A 17 -15.87 -2.02 0.06
C HIS A 17 -17.26 -2.63 -0.17
N ARG A 18 -17.91 -2.24 -1.27
CA ARG A 18 -19.25 -2.75 -1.63
C ARG A 18 -19.28 -4.28 -1.74
N HIS A 19 -18.31 -4.90 -2.40
CA HIS A 19 -18.32 -6.35 -2.67
C HIS A 19 -17.77 -7.22 -1.53
N CYS A 20 -16.98 -6.65 -0.62
CA CYS A 20 -16.27 -7.42 0.40
C CYS A 20 -16.72 -7.12 1.83
N PHE A 21 -17.45 -6.03 2.06
CA PHE A 21 -17.81 -5.55 3.40
C PHE A 21 -19.29 -5.23 3.56
N CYS A 22 -20.07 -5.18 2.47
CA CYS A 22 -21.51 -4.98 2.52
C CYS A 22 -22.25 -6.28 2.20
N ASN A 23 -23.31 -6.54 2.96
CA ASN A 23 -24.32 -7.53 2.58
C ASN A 23 -25.35 -6.89 1.63
N ASP A 24 -26.19 -7.69 0.97
CA ASP A 24 -27.16 -7.20 -0.03
C ASP A 24 -28.03 -6.05 0.51
N ASP A 25 -28.53 -6.15 1.74
CA ASP A 25 -29.32 -5.09 2.39
C ASP A 25 -28.52 -3.79 2.62
N GLN A 26 -27.21 -3.90 2.85
CA GLN A 26 -26.33 -2.75 3.05
C GLN A 26 -25.90 -2.12 1.73
N VAL A 27 -25.84 -2.88 0.64
CA VAL A 27 -25.48 -2.35 -0.68
C VAL A 27 -26.52 -1.32 -1.13
N HIS A 28 -27.80 -1.57 -0.85
CA HIS A 28 -28.90 -0.65 -1.17
C HIS A 28 -28.91 0.61 -0.32
N SER A 29 -28.25 0.63 0.85
CA SER A 29 -28.15 1.81 1.71
C SER A 29 -26.90 2.67 1.46
N LEU A 30 -25.99 2.22 0.58
CA LEU A 30 -24.83 3.03 0.19
C LEU A 30 -25.29 4.23 -0.65
N GLY A 31 -24.94 5.43 -0.20
CA GLY A 31 -25.17 6.66 -0.95
C GLY A 31 -24.39 6.74 -2.27
N THR A 32 -24.76 7.71 -3.10
CA THR A 32 -24.02 8.05 -4.32
C THR A 32 -22.71 8.75 -3.99
N HIS A 33 -21.64 8.44 -4.71
CA HIS A 33 -20.35 9.11 -4.60
C HIS A 33 -19.95 9.72 -5.95
N TYR A 34 -19.19 10.82 -5.89
CA TYR A 34 -18.65 11.50 -7.05
C TYR A 34 -17.14 11.65 -6.88
N ILE A 35 -16.39 11.40 -7.95
CA ILE A 35 -14.96 11.72 -8.01
C ILE A 35 -14.83 12.87 -9.01
N LEU A 36 -14.50 14.05 -8.48
CA LEU A 36 -14.44 15.29 -9.22
C LEU A 36 -12.99 15.78 -9.30
N ASN A 37 -12.66 16.50 -10.36
CA ASN A 37 -11.36 17.13 -10.53
C ASN A 37 -11.57 18.64 -10.62
N ASN A 38 -10.94 19.38 -9.71
CA ASN A 38 -11.12 20.83 -9.61
C ASN A 38 -10.66 21.59 -10.85
N SER A 39 -9.82 20.99 -11.69
CA SER A 39 -9.48 21.55 -12.99
C SER A 39 -10.71 21.90 -13.83
N SER A 40 -11.83 21.18 -13.68
CA SER A 40 -13.04 21.41 -14.48
C SER A 40 -13.70 22.76 -14.23
N TRP A 41 -13.63 23.31 -13.02
CA TRP A 41 -14.19 24.63 -12.71
C TRP A 41 -13.16 25.76 -12.77
N TYR A 42 -11.87 25.45 -12.92
CA TYR A 42 -10.84 26.45 -13.23
C TYR A 42 -10.58 26.62 -14.72
N GLN A 43 -10.92 25.61 -15.53
CA GLN A 43 -10.72 25.69 -16.97
C GLN A 43 -11.55 26.84 -17.57
N GLY A 44 -10.87 27.77 -18.24
CA GLY A 44 -11.49 28.96 -18.83
C GLY A 44 -11.78 30.10 -17.86
N LYS A 45 -11.34 30.01 -16.59
CA LYS A 45 -11.40 31.16 -15.67
C LYS A 45 -10.25 32.12 -15.92
N GLU A 46 -10.59 33.38 -16.13
CA GLU A 46 -9.63 34.47 -16.20
C GLU A 46 -9.09 34.79 -14.80
N VAL A 47 -7.78 35.00 -14.70
CA VAL A 47 -7.12 35.26 -13.41
C VAL A 47 -7.63 36.55 -12.78
N VAL A 48 -7.89 37.58 -13.59
CA VAL A 48 -8.41 38.87 -13.12
C VAL A 48 -9.79 38.69 -12.49
N ASP A 49 -10.69 37.98 -13.18
CA ASP A 49 -12.03 37.66 -12.66
C ASP A 49 -11.96 36.82 -11.38
N PHE A 50 -11.08 35.82 -11.32
CA PHE A 50 -10.89 35.02 -10.11
C PHE A 50 -10.41 35.87 -8.92
N MET A 51 -9.47 36.78 -9.14
CA MET A 51 -8.97 37.66 -8.09
C MET A 51 -10.02 38.68 -7.63
N GLU A 52 -10.82 39.19 -8.56
CA GLU A 52 -11.92 40.11 -8.26
C GLU A 52 -13.05 39.40 -7.49
N THR A 53 -13.45 38.21 -7.91
CA THR A 53 -14.59 37.48 -7.32
C THR A 53 -14.23 36.74 -6.04
N VAL A 54 -13.06 36.11 -5.98
CA VAL A 54 -12.63 35.28 -4.85
C VAL A 54 -11.63 36.03 -3.98
N GLY A 55 -10.57 36.57 -4.58
CA GLY A 55 -9.45 37.18 -3.87
C GLY A 55 -9.84 38.31 -2.92
N ARG A 56 -10.84 39.14 -3.28
CA ARG A 56 -11.31 40.27 -2.45
C ARG A 56 -11.83 39.87 -1.06
N HIS A 57 -12.22 38.62 -0.86
CA HIS A 57 -12.76 38.11 0.40
C HIS A 57 -11.67 37.65 1.40
N PHE A 58 -10.41 37.59 0.94
CA PHE A 58 -9.28 37.14 1.73
C PHE A 58 -8.44 38.31 2.21
N ARG A 59 -8.23 38.40 3.53
CA ARG A 59 -7.41 39.44 4.14
C ARG A 59 -6.00 38.92 4.36
N MET A 60 -5.00 39.64 3.83
CA MET A 60 -3.58 39.27 3.95
C MET A 60 -3.16 39.01 5.40
N GLY A 61 -3.55 39.88 6.35
CA GLY A 61 -3.21 39.70 7.76
C GLY A 61 -3.70 38.36 8.33
N THR A 62 -4.92 37.95 8.00
CA THR A 62 -5.50 36.67 8.42
C THR A 62 -4.80 35.48 7.77
N MET A 63 -4.48 35.58 6.48
CA MET A 63 -3.78 34.50 5.77
C MET A 63 -2.37 34.31 6.32
N LEU A 64 -1.65 35.40 6.60
CA LEU A 64 -0.30 35.39 7.15
C LEU A 64 -0.27 34.96 8.61
N SER A 65 -1.35 35.18 9.38
CA SER A 65 -1.38 34.83 10.80
C SER A 65 -1.51 33.32 11.05
N ARG A 66 -1.86 32.53 10.03
CA ARG A 66 -2.04 31.08 10.16
C ARG A 66 -0.73 30.38 10.46
N HIS A 67 -0.76 29.46 11.43
CA HIS A 67 0.43 28.75 11.89
C HIS A 67 1.17 28.02 10.76
N SER A 68 0.46 27.36 9.84
CA SER A 68 1.06 26.69 8.68
C SER A 68 1.83 27.65 7.78
N VAL A 69 1.29 28.85 7.56
CA VAL A 69 1.90 29.90 6.74
C VAL A 69 3.09 30.53 7.47
N GLN A 70 2.94 30.92 8.74
CA GLN A 70 4.02 31.48 9.54
C GLN A 70 5.22 30.53 9.63
N SER A 71 4.98 29.25 9.90
CA SER A 71 6.04 28.26 10.04
C SER A 71 6.84 28.10 8.75
N ARG A 72 6.18 28.15 7.58
CA ARG A 72 6.85 28.00 6.28
C ARG A 72 7.57 29.27 5.86
N LEU A 73 6.98 30.44 6.10
CA LEU A 73 7.64 31.74 5.86
C LEU A 73 8.94 31.93 6.66
N ARG A 74 9.00 31.38 7.88
CA ARG A 74 10.22 31.42 8.73
C ARG A 74 11.27 30.38 8.35
N SER A 75 10.94 29.43 7.45
CA SER A 75 11.90 28.43 6.99
C SER A 75 12.89 29.05 6.00
N ALA A 76 14.10 28.48 5.88
CA ALA A 76 15.15 29.02 5.02
C ALA A 76 14.75 29.12 3.54
N GLU A 77 13.82 28.27 3.08
CA GLU A 77 13.28 28.28 1.71
C GLU A 77 12.18 29.35 1.52
N GLY A 78 11.62 29.88 2.60
CA GLY A 78 10.46 30.78 2.56
C GLY A 78 9.19 30.10 2.03
N MET A 79 8.31 30.92 1.42
CA MET A 79 7.08 30.48 0.78
C MET A 79 6.88 31.29 -0.51
N SER A 80 6.59 30.60 -1.61
CA SER A 80 6.26 31.22 -2.89
C SER A 80 4.85 31.81 -2.89
N LEU A 81 4.58 32.75 -3.80
CA LEU A 81 3.23 33.28 -4.02
C LEU A 81 2.25 32.16 -4.39
N THR A 82 2.67 31.18 -5.19
CA THR A 82 1.84 30.04 -5.61
C THR A 82 1.46 29.15 -4.43
N GLU A 83 2.39 28.88 -3.51
CA GLU A 83 2.07 28.16 -2.26
C GLU A 83 1.14 28.97 -1.37
N PHE A 84 1.36 30.28 -1.29
CA PHE A 84 0.52 31.16 -0.48
C PHE A 84 -0.91 31.27 -1.02
N THR A 85 -1.11 31.31 -2.33
CA THR A 85 -2.43 31.42 -2.97
C THR A 85 -3.22 30.11 -2.95
N TYR A 86 -2.59 28.97 -2.66
CA TYR A 86 -3.26 27.67 -2.58
C TYR A 86 -4.53 27.67 -1.70
N GLN A 87 -4.49 28.40 -0.59
CA GLN A 87 -5.64 28.50 0.34
C GLN A 87 -6.87 29.16 -0.30
N LEU A 88 -6.71 30.02 -1.32
CA LEU A 88 -7.82 30.62 -2.08
C LEU A 88 -8.47 29.57 -2.98
N PHE A 89 -7.66 28.81 -3.71
CA PHE A 89 -8.15 27.75 -4.59
C PHE A 89 -8.91 26.69 -3.79
N GLN A 90 -8.35 26.22 -2.68
CA GLN A 90 -9.05 25.22 -1.86
C GLN A 90 -10.35 25.77 -1.22
N ALA A 91 -10.39 27.06 -0.86
CA ALA A 91 -11.62 27.69 -0.39
C ALA A 91 -12.69 27.78 -1.48
N TYR A 92 -12.28 28.13 -2.71
CA TYR A 92 -13.17 28.18 -3.86
C TYR A 92 -13.68 26.78 -4.24
N ASP A 93 -12.86 25.74 -4.13
CA ASP A 93 -13.28 24.36 -4.35
C ASP A 93 -14.44 23.98 -3.41
N PHE A 94 -14.34 24.33 -2.12
CA PHE A 94 -15.44 24.05 -1.19
C PHE A 94 -16.70 24.87 -1.53
N TYR A 95 -16.55 26.14 -1.90
CA TYR A 95 -17.66 26.97 -2.34
C TYR A 95 -18.35 26.39 -3.58
N HIS A 96 -17.58 25.99 -4.59
CA HIS A 96 -18.12 25.38 -5.80
C HIS A 96 -18.90 24.09 -5.48
N LEU A 97 -18.33 23.21 -4.67
CA LEU A 97 -19.00 21.97 -4.24
C LEU A 97 -20.27 22.25 -3.41
N ASN A 98 -20.26 23.29 -2.59
CA ASN A 98 -21.43 23.72 -1.83
C ASN A 98 -22.55 24.22 -2.76
N GLN A 99 -22.24 25.05 -3.74
CA GLN A 99 -23.24 25.62 -4.65
C GLN A 99 -23.80 24.59 -5.65
N HIS A 100 -22.96 23.72 -6.20
CA HIS A 100 -23.36 22.81 -7.28
C HIS A 100 -23.77 21.41 -6.79
N TYR A 101 -23.29 20.98 -5.62
CA TYR A 101 -23.53 19.63 -5.09
C TYR A 101 -24.11 19.62 -3.67
N GLY A 102 -24.42 20.80 -3.09
CA GLY A 102 -24.95 20.89 -1.73
C GLY A 102 -23.96 20.42 -0.65
N CYS A 103 -22.66 20.42 -0.94
CA CYS A 103 -21.64 20.02 0.04
C CYS A 103 -21.64 20.96 1.24
N ARG A 104 -21.80 20.41 2.46
CA ARG A 104 -21.80 21.19 3.71
C ARG A 104 -20.70 20.81 4.69
N ILE A 105 -20.01 19.70 4.45
CA ILE A 105 -18.97 19.18 5.34
C ILE A 105 -17.72 18.89 4.50
N GLN A 106 -16.58 19.46 4.89
CA GLN A 106 -15.29 19.13 4.31
C GLN A 106 -14.43 18.41 5.35
N LEU A 107 -13.82 17.29 4.94
CA LEU A 107 -12.93 16.49 5.78
C LEU A 107 -11.48 16.64 5.30
N GLY A 108 -10.53 16.64 6.23
CA GLY A 108 -9.10 16.68 5.90
C GLY A 108 -8.22 16.21 7.06
N GLY A 109 -6.92 16.03 6.80
CA GLY A 109 -5.96 15.81 7.88
C GLY A 109 -5.83 17.02 8.80
N THR A 110 -5.30 16.85 10.01
CA THR A 110 -5.06 17.98 10.94
C THR A 110 -4.11 19.04 10.35
N ASP A 111 -3.27 18.68 9.40
CA ASP A 111 -2.42 19.61 8.64
C ASP A 111 -3.19 20.48 7.63
N GLN A 112 -4.46 20.14 7.33
CA GLN A 112 -5.33 20.90 6.42
C GLN A 112 -6.25 21.89 7.14
N LEU A 113 -6.18 22.01 8.47
CA LEU A 113 -7.09 22.85 9.28
C LEU A 113 -7.17 24.30 8.77
N GLY A 114 -6.03 24.92 8.45
CA GLY A 114 -6.01 26.30 7.93
C GLY A 114 -6.76 26.44 6.61
N ASN A 115 -6.66 25.46 5.71
CA ASN A 115 -7.34 25.50 4.43
C ASN A 115 -8.85 25.22 4.59
N LEU A 116 -9.23 24.29 5.47
CA LEU A 116 -10.65 24.05 5.82
C LEU A 116 -11.32 25.33 6.36
N MET A 117 -10.63 26.04 7.26
CA MET A 117 -11.08 27.33 7.80
C MET A 117 -11.28 28.38 6.69
N SER A 118 -10.42 28.40 5.66
CA SER A 118 -10.57 29.30 4.50
C SER A 118 -11.88 29.09 3.77
N GLY A 119 -12.21 27.83 3.48
CA GLY A 119 -13.44 27.49 2.79
C GLY A 119 -14.66 27.82 3.64
N TYR A 120 -14.61 27.50 4.94
CA TYR A 120 -15.66 27.88 5.90
C TYR A 120 -15.92 29.39 5.90
N GLU A 121 -14.88 30.19 6.15
CA GLU A 121 -14.99 31.66 6.22
C GLU A 121 -15.45 32.25 4.88
N PHE A 122 -14.95 31.71 3.76
CA PHE A 122 -15.30 32.20 2.43
C PHE A 122 -16.78 31.96 2.11
N ILE A 123 -17.28 30.74 2.31
CA ILE A 123 -18.69 30.40 2.07
C ILE A 123 -19.60 31.23 2.98
N GLN A 124 -19.28 31.32 4.27
CA GLN A 124 -20.06 32.11 5.22
C GLN A 124 -20.13 33.59 4.82
N LYS A 125 -19.01 34.19 4.37
CA LYS A 125 -18.98 35.58 3.92
C LYS A 125 -19.75 35.82 2.62
N VAL A 126 -19.73 34.88 1.69
CA VAL A 126 -20.32 35.05 0.36
C VAL A 126 -21.81 34.70 0.34
N THR A 127 -22.22 33.67 1.08
CA THR A 127 -23.57 33.09 0.98
C THR A 127 -24.35 33.11 2.30
N GLY A 128 -23.68 33.33 3.43
CA GLY A 128 -24.28 33.20 4.76
C GLY A 128 -24.64 31.76 5.15
N GLN A 129 -24.31 30.75 4.33
CA GLN A 129 -24.65 29.36 4.62
C GLN A 129 -23.75 28.76 5.71
N GLU A 130 -24.33 27.92 6.56
CA GLU A 130 -23.60 27.12 7.54
C GLU A 130 -22.99 25.88 6.90
N VAL A 131 -21.67 25.81 6.96
CA VAL A 131 -20.83 24.68 6.54
C VAL A 131 -19.87 24.31 7.67
N TYR A 132 -19.27 23.12 7.58
CA TYR A 132 -18.47 22.53 8.64
C TYR A 132 -17.16 21.94 8.10
N GLY A 133 -16.11 22.00 8.92
CA GLY A 133 -14.84 21.34 8.68
C GLY A 133 -14.56 20.28 9.76
N ILE A 134 -14.13 19.10 9.35
CA ILE A 134 -13.77 18.02 10.28
C ILE A 134 -12.33 17.59 9.99
N THR A 135 -11.47 17.65 11.01
CA THR A 135 -10.09 17.17 10.91
C THR A 135 -9.98 15.74 11.42
N ILE A 136 -9.26 14.91 10.68
CA ILE A 136 -8.90 13.55 11.03
C ILE A 136 -7.45 13.55 11.52
N PRO A 137 -7.12 12.88 12.64
CA PRO A 137 -5.77 12.87 13.19
C PRO A 137 -4.76 12.28 12.18
N LEU A 138 -3.59 12.90 12.08
CA LEU A 138 -2.48 12.32 11.33
C LEU A 138 -2.09 10.97 11.94
N VAL A 139 -1.97 9.97 11.08
CA VAL A 139 -1.53 8.64 11.52
C VAL A 139 -0.02 8.65 11.68
N THR A 140 0.41 8.53 12.92
CA THR A 140 1.82 8.49 13.33
C THR A 140 2.14 7.13 13.94
N SER A 141 3.41 6.73 13.87
CA SER A 141 3.95 5.66 14.69
C SER A 141 4.07 6.14 16.14
N THR A 142 4.27 5.22 17.09
CA THR A 142 4.62 5.54 18.47
C THR A 142 5.92 6.34 18.59
N SER A 143 6.82 6.24 17.60
CA SER A 143 8.05 7.03 17.51
C SER A 143 7.85 8.44 16.95
N GLY A 144 6.62 8.80 16.55
CA GLY A 144 6.29 10.11 15.98
C GLY A 144 6.41 10.21 14.46
N ASP A 145 6.94 9.19 13.79
CA ASP A 145 7.07 9.17 12.33
C ASP A 145 5.69 9.10 11.65
N LYS A 146 5.49 9.87 10.58
CA LYS A 146 4.28 9.75 9.75
C LYS A 146 4.23 8.36 9.13
N LEU A 147 3.06 7.73 9.18
CA LEU A 147 2.81 6.44 8.53
C LEU A 147 3.18 6.53 7.03
N GLY A 148 4.01 5.60 6.55
CA GLY A 148 4.45 5.55 5.15
C GLY A 148 5.65 6.44 4.78
N LYS A 149 6.27 7.15 5.74
CA LYS A 149 7.53 7.88 5.53
C LYS A 149 8.74 7.26 6.22
N SER A 150 8.53 6.28 7.10
CA SER A 150 9.61 5.58 7.81
C SER A 150 10.37 4.64 6.87
N ALA A 151 11.67 4.88 6.71
CA ALA A 151 12.65 4.05 6.00
C ALA A 151 12.43 3.86 4.48
N GLY A 152 12.09 4.92 3.75
CA GLY A 152 12.33 5.01 2.29
C GLY A 152 11.31 4.35 1.36
N ASN A 153 10.38 3.52 1.86
CA ASN A 153 9.35 2.89 1.02
C ASN A 153 7.95 3.39 1.37
N ALA A 154 7.46 4.34 0.57
CA ALA A 154 6.05 4.71 0.59
C ALA A 154 5.17 3.48 0.29
N VAL A 155 4.10 3.31 1.05
CA VAL A 155 3.10 2.25 0.83
C VAL A 155 2.04 2.81 -0.11
N TRP A 156 1.98 2.27 -1.32
CA TRP A 156 1.05 2.70 -2.37
C TRP A 156 -0.22 1.85 -2.36
N LEU A 157 -1.33 2.41 -2.82
CA LEU A 157 -2.57 1.66 -3.06
C LEU A 157 -2.50 0.87 -4.38
N ASP A 158 -1.78 1.41 -5.37
CA ASP A 158 -1.54 0.74 -6.65
C ASP A 158 -0.71 -0.54 -6.47
N SER A 159 -1.32 -1.67 -6.83
CA SER A 159 -0.71 -3.01 -6.80
C SER A 159 0.59 -3.14 -7.59
N LYS A 160 0.82 -2.29 -8.59
CA LYS A 160 2.07 -2.28 -9.38
C LYS A 160 3.22 -1.65 -8.60
N LYS A 161 2.93 -0.78 -7.63
CA LYS A 161 3.94 -0.12 -6.80
C LYS A 161 4.12 -0.83 -5.47
N THR A 162 3.03 -1.21 -4.82
CA THR A 162 3.04 -2.03 -3.61
C THR A 162 2.18 -3.25 -3.84
N SER A 163 2.79 -4.43 -3.92
CA SER A 163 2.03 -5.67 -4.16
C SER A 163 1.10 -5.98 -2.99
N PRO A 164 0.03 -6.79 -3.20
CA PRO A 164 -0.83 -7.23 -2.10
C PRO A 164 -0.05 -7.92 -0.98
N PHE A 165 0.98 -8.68 -1.33
CA PHE A 165 1.89 -9.29 -0.35
C PHE A 165 2.67 -8.24 0.45
N GLU A 166 3.28 -7.25 -0.21
CA GLU A 166 4.03 -6.18 0.46
C GLU A 166 3.12 -5.37 1.40
N LEU A 167 1.92 -5.01 0.96
CA LEU A 167 0.93 -4.30 1.78
C LEU A 167 0.53 -5.13 3.00
N TYR A 168 0.21 -6.40 2.81
CA TYR A 168 -0.15 -7.31 3.90
C TYR A 168 1.00 -7.41 4.91
N GLN A 169 2.23 -7.61 4.43
CA GLN A 169 3.42 -7.70 5.27
C GLN A 169 3.74 -6.40 6.00
N TYR A 170 3.50 -5.25 5.37
CA TYR A 170 3.66 -3.94 6.00
C TYR A 170 2.83 -3.83 7.28
N PHE A 171 1.55 -4.20 7.22
CA PHE A 171 0.67 -4.21 8.40
C PHE A 171 1.00 -5.34 9.37
N VAL A 172 1.37 -6.53 8.87
CA VAL A 172 1.79 -7.64 9.73
C VAL A 172 2.97 -7.25 10.61
N ARG A 173 3.92 -6.47 10.09
CA ARG A 173 5.16 -6.07 10.78
C ARG A 173 4.97 -4.94 11.78
N GLN A 174 3.82 -4.27 11.82
CA GLN A 174 3.56 -3.16 12.73
C GLN A 174 3.67 -3.60 14.21
N PRO A 175 4.14 -2.71 15.11
CA PRO A 175 4.28 -3.00 16.52
C PRO A 175 2.91 -3.14 17.20
N ASP A 176 2.86 -3.92 18.29
CA ASP A 176 1.65 -4.15 19.08
C ASP A 176 0.99 -2.85 19.56
N SER A 177 1.80 -1.84 19.91
CA SER A 177 1.36 -0.54 20.40
C SER A 177 0.47 0.23 19.42
N ASN A 178 0.51 -0.09 18.13
CA ASN A 178 -0.30 0.57 17.10
C ASN A 178 -1.64 -0.14 16.86
N MET A 179 -1.82 -1.39 17.31
CA MET A 179 -2.85 -2.29 16.79
C MET A 179 -4.27 -1.81 17.05
N GLU A 180 -4.59 -1.47 18.29
CA GLU A 180 -5.94 -1.02 18.63
C GLU A 180 -6.33 0.25 17.87
N ARG A 181 -5.41 1.22 17.81
CA ARG A 181 -5.61 2.48 17.07
C ARG A 181 -5.79 2.21 15.57
N TYR A 182 -4.97 1.35 14.98
CA TYR A 182 -5.02 1.09 13.53
C TYR A 182 -6.24 0.28 13.13
N LEU A 183 -6.68 -0.68 13.97
CA LEU A 183 -7.95 -1.38 13.76
C LEU A 183 -9.12 -0.40 13.75
N LYS A 184 -9.16 0.55 14.69
CA LYS A 184 -10.22 1.58 14.77
C LYS A 184 -10.19 2.56 13.58
N LEU A 185 -9.02 2.86 13.03
CA LEU A 185 -8.88 3.86 11.95
C LEU A 185 -9.02 3.27 10.54
N PHE A 186 -8.59 2.03 10.32
CA PHE A 186 -8.43 1.48 8.97
C PHE A 186 -9.39 0.33 8.64
N THR A 187 -10.28 -0.04 9.55
CA THR A 187 -11.19 -1.18 9.35
C THR A 187 -12.63 -0.82 9.65
N PHE A 188 -13.54 -1.65 9.15
CA PHE A 188 -14.98 -1.60 9.43
C PHE A 188 -15.39 -2.59 10.54
N ILE A 189 -14.43 -3.05 11.35
CA ILE A 189 -14.69 -4.00 12.43
C ILE A 189 -15.44 -3.26 13.58
N PRO A 190 -16.52 -3.83 14.13
CA PRO A 190 -17.20 -3.26 15.29
C PRO A 190 -16.27 -3.08 16.50
N LEU A 191 -16.45 -1.99 17.26
CA LEU A 191 -15.57 -1.65 18.39
C LEU A 191 -15.46 -2.79 19.42
N LEU A 192 -16.57 -3.44 19.74
CA LEU A 192 -16.59 -4.58 20.67
C LEU A 192 -15.78 -5.79 20.16
N GLU A 193 -15.77 -6.02 18.84
CA GLU A 193 -14.96 -7.08 18.25
C GLU A 193 -13.47 -6.71 18.27
N ILE A 194 -13.12 -5.42 18.10
CA ILE A 194 -11.76 -4.92 18.27
C ILE A 194 -11.30 -5.15 19.72
N GLU A 195 -12.12 -4.83 20.71
CA GLU A 195 -11.80 -5.04 22.14
C GLU A 195 -11.50 -6.52 22.43
N ASN A 196 -12.39 -7.43 22.02
CA ASN A 196 -12.21 -8.87 22.19
C ASN A 196 -10.95 -9.40 21.46
N LEU A 197 -10.68 -8.90 20.26
CA LEU A 197 -9.47 -9.25 19.50
C LEU A 197 -8.22 -8.82 20.25
N MET A 198 -8.21 -7.61 20.81
CA MET A 198 -7.08 -7.09 21.57
C MET A 198 -6.87 -7.85 22.89
N ASP A 199 -7.94 -8.27 23.57
CA ASP A 199 -7.82 -9.14 24.75
C ASP A 199 -7.19 -10.48 24.43
N ASN A 200 -7.60 -11.11 23.33
CA ASN A 200 -7.01 -12.37 22.88
C ASN A 200 -5.56 -12.20 22.40
N HIS A 201 -5.26 -11.08 21.74
CA HIS A 201 -3.89 -10.75 21.32
C HIS A 201 -2.97 -10.56 22.53
N ARG A 202 -3.43 -9.87 23.59
CA ARG A 202 -2.66 -9.67 24.82
C ARG A 202 -2.31 -10.98 25.54
N LYS A 203 -3.14 -12.02 25.43
CA LYS A 203 -2.87 -13.35 26.00
C LYS A 203 -1.73 -14.08 25.31
N ASP A 204 -1.55 -13.87 24.00
CA ASP A 204 -0.48 -14.50 23.21
C ASP A 204 -0.03 -13.60 22.05
N PRO A 205 0.79 -12.56 22.33
CA PRO A 205 1.23 -11.60 21.31
C PRO A 205 2.03 -12.25 20.18
N GLY A 206 2.70 -13.37 20.46
CA GLY A 206 3.50 -14.13 19.49
C GLY A 206 2.69 -14.64 18.30
N LYS A 207 1.39 -14.88 18.48
CA LYS A 207 0.49 -15.29 17.38
C LYS A 207 0.19 -14.16 16.38
N ARG A 208 0.43 -12.91 16.75
CA ARG A 208 0.18 -11.69 15.95
C ARG A 208 -1.27 -11.61 15.43
N LEU A 209 -2.24 -11.92 16.30
CA LEU A 209 -3.66 -11.99 15.91
C LEU A 209 -4.18 -10.64 15.41
N ALA A 210 -3.90 -9.57 16.15
CA ALA A 210 -4.36 -8.22 15.79
C ALA A 210 -3.74 -7.73 14.48
N GLN A 211 -2.43 -7.93 14.29
CA GLN A 211 -1.73 -7.56 13.05
C GLN A 211 -2.26 -8.33 11.85
N LYS A 212 -2.45 -9.66 11.97
CA LYS A 212 -2.96 -10.50 10.88
C LYS A 212 -4.38 -10.10 10.50
N ARG A 213 -5.23 -9.73 11.48
CA ARG A 213 -6.59 -9.24 11.22
C ARG A 213 -6.56 -7.88 10.53
N LEU A 214 -5.81 -6.92 11.04
CA LEU A 214 -5.63 -5.59 10.43
C LEU A 214 -5.12 -5.71 8.99
N ALA A 215 -4.05 -6.47 8.77
CA ALA A 215 -3.48 -6.70 7.45
C ALA A 215 -4.50 -7.34 6.50
N ALA A 216 -5.31 -8.27 7.00
CA ALA A 216 -6.34 -8.90 6.19
C ALA A 216 -7.45 -7.94 5.77
N GLU A 217 -7.99 -7.14 6.68
CA GLU A 217 -9.04 -6.17 6.35
C GLU A 217 -8.55 -5.10 5.38
N VAL A 218 -7.38 -4.52 5.65
CA VAL A 218 -6.84 -3.44 4.81
C VAL A 218 -6.45 -3.94 3.41
N THR A 219 -5.83 -5.13 3.32
CA THR A 219 -5.49 -5.74 2.02
C THR A 219 -6.76 -6.09 1.24
N LYS A 220 -7.81 -6.59 1.91
CA LYS A 220 -9.11 -6.89 1.29
C LYS A 220 -9.79 -5.62 0.78
N LEU A 221 -9.69 -4.51 1.51
CA LEU A 221 -10.25 -3.22 1.09
C LEU A 221 -9.52 -2.66 -0.14
N ILE A 222 -8.19 -2.75 -0.20
CA ILE A 222 -7.40 -2.12 -1.26
C ILE A 222 -7.27 -3.03 -2.50
N HIS A 223 -7.07 -4.33 -2.30
CA HIS A 223 -6.77 -5.28 -3.37
C HIS A 223 -7.84 -6.39 -3.55
N GLY A 224 -8.97 -6.31 -2.84
CA GLY A 224 -10.07 -7.27 -2.97
C GLY A 224 -9.80 -8.61 -2.28
N LYS A 225 -10.74 -9.54 -2.43
CA LYS A 225 -10.63 -10.91 -1.86
C LYS A 225 -9.46 -11.67 -2.49
N GLU A 226 -9.30 -11.53 -3.79
CA GLU A 226 -8.25 -12.18 -4.59
C GLU A 226 -6.88 -11.71 -4.15
N GLY A 227 -6.70 -10.39 -3.99
CA GLY A 227 -5.45 -9.82 -3.47
C GLY A 227 -5.12 -10.29 -2.06
N LEU A 228 -6.12 -10.41 -1.17
CA LEU A 228 -5.91 -10.97 0.17
C LEU A 228 -5.51 -12.46 0.12
N VAL A 229 -6.20 -13.26 -0.69
CA VAL A 229 -5.88 -14.69 -0.87
C VAL A 229 -4.45 -14.84 -1.36
N SER A 230 -4.07 -14.07 -2.37
CA SER A 230 -2.72 -14.04 -2.93
C SER A 230 -1.68 -13.66 -1.89
N ALA A 231 -1.90 -12.59 -1.13
CA ALA A 231 -1.00 -12.14 -0.07
C ALA A 231 -0.79 -13.19 1.04
N LYS A 232 -1.87 -13.91 1.41
CA LYS A 232 -1.80 -15.02 2.38
C LYS A 232 -1.04 -16.22 1.82
N LYS A 233 -1.28 -16.60 0.56
CA LYS A 233 -0.53 -17.66 -0.13
C LYS A 233 0.97 -17.36 -0.14
N CYS A 234 1.33 -16.15 -0.59
CA CYS A 234 2.72 -15.66 -0.59
C CYS A 234 3.35 -15.72 0.82
N THR A 235 2.62 -15.24 1.83
CA THR A 235 3.07 -15.26 3.23
C THR A 235 3.34 -16.68 3.73
N ASN A 236 2.45 -17.63 3.43
CA ASN A 236 2.63 -19.02 3.83
C ASN A 236 3.82 -19.68 3.10
N ALA A 237 3.96 -19.41 1.80
CA ALA A 237 5.09 -19.92 1.01
C ALA A 237 6.46 -19.46 1.55
N LEU A 238 6.58 -18.19 1.96
CA LEU A 238 7.84 -17.63 2.43
C LEU A 238 8.18 -18.03 3.88
N TYR A 239 7.23 -17.93 4.81
CA TYR A 239 7.51 -18.09 6.24
C TYR A 239 7.19 -19.48 6.80
N GLN A 240 6.32 -20.26 6.15
CA GLN A 240 5.95 -21.61 6.60
C GLN A 240 6.65 -22.70 5.78
N SER A 241 7.56 -22.33 4.87
CA SER A 241 8.29 -23.26 4.00
C SER A 241 7.37 -24.22 3.23
N SER A 242 6.14 -23.80 2.93
CA SER A 242 5.14 -24.66 2.32
C SER A 242 5.40 -24.79 0.82
N VAL A 243 5.94 -25.94 0.42
CA VAL A 243 6.16 -26.28 -0.99
C VAL A 243 4.83 -26.31 -1.75
N ALA A 244 3.80 -26.91 -1.17
CA ALA A 244 2.46 -26.95 -1.76
C ALA A 244 1.88 -25.55 -2.02
N ALA A 245 2.20 -24.56 -1.18
CA ALA A 245 1.79 -23.18 -1.45
C ALA A 245 2.49 -22.63 -2.70
N LEU A 246 3.81 -22.87 -2.86
CA LEU A 246 4.58 -22.45 -4.04
C LEU A 246 4.08 -23.10 -5.34
N GLU A 247 3.64 -24.36 -5.31
CA GLU A 247 3.12 -25.07 -6.50
C GLU A 247 1.82 -24.46 -7.04
N THR A 248 0.99 -23.92 -6.16
CA THR A 248 -0.32 -23.33 -6.54
C THR A 248 -0.26 -21.83 -6.85
N MET A 249 0.93 -21.23 -6.78
CA MET A 249 1.15 -19.83 -7.09
C MET A 249 1.31 -19.62 -8.60
N SER A 250 0.76 -18.53 -9.09
CA SER A 250 1.00 -18.06 -10.46
C SER A 250 2.38 -17.39 -10.59
N ASP A 251 2.90 -17.29 -11.82
CA ASP A 251 4.16 -16.60 -12.12
C ASP A 251 4.19 -15.18 -11.53
N LYS A 252 3.06 -14.47 -11.63
CA LYS A 252 2.93 -13.11 -11.09
C LYS A 252 3.08 -13.08 -9.56
N GLU A 253 2.46 -14.03 -8.86
CA GLU A 253 2.54 -14.11 -7.39
C GLU A 253 3.96 -14.46 -6.92
N LEU A 254 4.70 -15.27 -7.67
CA LEU A 254 6.09 -15.58 -7.36
C LEU A 254 7.00 -14.38 -7.60
N GLN A 255 6.82 -13.68 -8.73
CA GLN A 255 7.50 -12.42 -8.98
C GLN A 255 7.18 -11.37 -7.90
N GLU A 256 5.95 -11.30 -7.40
CA GLU A 256 5.58 -10.43 -6.29
C GLU A 256 6.24 -10.84 -4.97
N LEU A 257 6.23 -12.14 -4.65
CA LEU A 257 6.81 -12.68 -3.41
C LEU A 257 8.32 -12.44 -3.33
N PHE A 258 8.99 -12.54 -4.47
CA PHE A 258 10.43 -12.37 -4.57
C PHE A 258 10.80 -11.25 -5.54
N ARG A 259 10.15 -10.10 -5.39
CA ARG A 259 10.37 -8.93 -6.25
C ARG A 259 11.83 -8.48 -6.31
N GLU A 260 12.57 -8.70 -5.24
CA GLU A 260 14.01 -8.41 -5.14
C GLU A 260 14.90 -9.61 -5.50
N ALA A 261 14.32 -10.81 -5.66
CA ALA A 261 15.08 -11.97 -6.09
C ALA A 261 15.24 -11.96 -7.61
N PRO A 262 16.39 -12.43 -8.11
CA PRO A 262 16.54 -12.73 -9.52
C PRO A 262 15.52 -13.79 -9.96
N PHE A 263 14.79 -13.48 -11.03
CA PHE A 263 13.94 -14.41 -11.76
C PHE A 263 14.65 -14.80 -13.06
N SER A 264 14.85 -16.08 -13.30
CA SER A 264 15.53 -16.59 -14.49
C SER A 264 14.68 -17.64 -15.19
N GLU A 265 14.52 -17.49 -16.51
CA GLU A 265 13.94 -18.52 -17.36
C GLU A 265 15.07 -19.36 -17.93
N ILE A 266 15.06 -20.66 -17.65
CA ILE A 266 16.16 -21.57 -17.97
C ILE A 266 15.60 -22.76 -18.76
N LEU A 267 16.25 -23.11 -19.86
CA LEU A 267 15.94 -24.34 -20.60
C LEU A 267 16.38 -25.56 -19.78
N LEU A 268 15.47 -26.51 -19.54
CA LEU A 268 15.82 -27.76 -18.88
C LEU A 268 16.53 -28.70 -19.86
N GLU A 269 17.83 -28.89 -19.64
CA GLU A 269 18.63 -29.83 -20.43
C GLU A 269 18.75 -31.18 -19.70
N PRO A 270 18.73 -32.32 -20.42
CA PRO A 270 18.97 -33.62 -19.80
C PRO A 270 20.28 -33.65 -19.01
N GLY A 271 20.23 -34.12 -17.77
CA GLY A 271 21.40 -34.20 -16.90
C GLY A 271 21.76 -32.89 -16.17
N THR A 272 20.96 -31.84 -16.27
CA THR A 272 21.18 -30.59 -15.50
C THR A 272 21.29 -30.94 -14.00
N SER A 273 22.41 -30.57 -13.38
CA SER A 273 22.70 -30.81 -11.96
C SER A 273 22.28 -29.65 -11.06
N VAL A 274 22.33 -29.85 -9.74
CA VAL A 274 22.18 -28.77 -8.74
C VAL A 274 23.23 -27.67 -8.95
N LEU A 275 24.47 -28.04 -9.30
CA LEU A 275 25.53 -27.08 -9.60
C LEU A 275 25.21 -26.25 -10.85
N ASP A 276 24.76 -26.89 -11.92
CA ASP A 276 24.39 -26.21 -13.18
C ASP A 276 23.24 -25.24 -12.96
N LEU A 277 22.23 -25.65 -12.20
CA LEU A 277 21.12 -24.79 -11.81
C LEU A 277 21.61 -23.55 -11.07
N CYS A 278 22.43 -23.73 -10.02
CA CYS A 278 22.91 -22.61 -9.23
C CYS A 278 23.77 -21.63 -10.06
N ARG A 279 24.55 -22.13 -11.03
CA ARG A 279 25.33 -21.30 -11.96
C ARG A 279 24.46 -20.58 -12.98
N LYS A 280 23.56 -21.30 -13.66
CA LYS A 280 22.65 -20.72 -14.67
C LYS A 280 21.72 -19.66 -14.05
N ALA A 281 21.36 -19.81 -12.78
CA ALA A 281 20.59 -18.82 -12.01
C ALA A 281 21.45 -17.67 -11.42
N ASN A 282 22.77 -17.67 -11.64
CA ASN A 282 23.73 -16.75 -11.01
C ASN A 282 23.60 -16.69 -9.47
N ALA A 283 23.28 -17.82 -8.85
CA ALA A 283 23.05 -17.93 -7.41
C ALA A 283 24.33 -18.12 -6.59
N ILE A 284 25.39 -18.61 -7.23
CA ILE A 284 26.69 -18.87 -6.61
C ILE A 284 27.82 -18.28 -7.46
N PRO A 285 28.98 -17.95 -6.85
CA PRO A 285 30.16 -17.55 -7.61
C PRO A 285 30.73 -18.72 -8.42
N ASP A 286 31.37 -18.39 -9.55
CA ASP A 286 32.06 -19.38 -10.37
C ASP A 286 33.27 -20.02 -9.65
N GLY A 287 33.68 -21.20 -10.14
CA GLY A 287 34.84 -21.92 -9.64
C GLY A 287 34.59 -22.74 -8.35
N PRO A 288 35.67 -23.13 -7.62
CA PRO A 288 35.60 -24.04 -6.47
C PRO A 288 34.78 -23.50 -5.29
N THR A 289 34.71 -22.18 -5.13
CA THR A 289 33.98 -21.53 -4.03
C THR A 289 32.48 -21.81 -4.12
N GLY A 290 31.88 -21.71 -5.32
CA GLY A 290 30.47 -22.03 -5.52
C GLY A 290 30.16 -23.49 -5.23
N TYR A 291 31.05 -24.40 -5.65
CA TYR A 291 30.94 -25.83 -5.36
C TYR A 291 30.94 -26.10 -3.84
N GLN A 292 31.86 -25.46 -3.11
CA GLN A 292 31.96 -25.59 -1.65
C GLN A 292 30.70 -25.10 -0.92
N ILE A 293 30.04 -24.04 -1.41
CA ILE A 293 28.78 -23.55 -0.82
C ILE A 293 27.72 -24.66 -0.86
N ILE A 294 27.64 -25.41 -1.96
CA ILE A 294 26.69 -26.53 -2.10
C ILE A 294 27.08 -27.65 -1.14
N THR A 295 28.32 -28.13 -1.18
CA THR A 295 28.75 -29.29 -0.37
C THR A 295 28.72 -29.03 1.13
N ASN A 296 28.87 -27.77 1.54
CA ASN A 296 28.71 -27.34 2.94
C ASN A 296 27.24 -27.19 3.34
N GLY A 297 26.29 -27.54 2.45
CA GLY A 297 24.85 -27.51 2.70
C GLY A 297 24.27 -26.11 2.77
N GLY A 298 24.83 -25.17 2.00
CA GLY A 298 24.43 -23.77 1.92
C GLY A 298 23.35 -23.48 0.87
N ILE A 299 22.87 -24.49 0.16
CA ILE A 299 21.79 -24.40 -0.83
C ILE A 299 20.54 -25.12 -0.35
N TRP A 300 19.40 -24.50 -0.60
CA TRP A 300 18.09 -25.11 -0.49
C TRP A 300 17.34 -24.96 -1.80
N ILE A 301 16.65 -26.02 -2.21
CA ILE A 301 15.75 -26.03 -3.37
C ILE A 301 14.38 -26.43 -2.85
N ASN A 302 13.36 -25.59 -3.06
CA ASN A 302 12.01 -25.80 -2.55
C ASN A 302 12.01 -26.10 -1.05
N HIS A 303 12.82 -25.35 -0.28
CA HIS A 303 13.04 -25.50 1.17
C HIS A 303 13.72 -26.80 1.62
N VAL A 304 14.07 -27.71 0.72
CA VAL A 304 14.86 -28.91 1.00
C VAL A 304 16.35 -28.56 0.84
N ARG A 305 17.17 -28.93 1.83
CA ARG A 305 18.61 -28.68 1.78
C ARG A 305 19.26 -29.62 0.77
N GLU A 306 20.02 -29.08 -0.17
CA GLU A 306 20.79 -29.85 -1.14
C GLU A 306 22.29 -29.71 -0.87
N ALA A 307 22.97 -30.84 -0.69
CA ALA A 307 24.41 -30.90 -0.40
C ALA A 307 25.22 -31.64 -1.47
N LYS A 308 24.56 -32.20 -2.50
CA LYS A 308 25.19 -32.96 -3.58
C LYS A 308 25.19 -32.12 -4.85
N ALA A 309 26.34 -31.51 -5.17
CA ALA A 309 26.47 -30.63 -6.33
C ALA A 309 26.15 -31.32 -7.66
N GLU A 310 26.57 -32.57 -7.82
CA GLU A 310 26.37 -33.39 -9.03
C GLU A 310 24.99 -34.06 -9.09
N GLN A 311 24.10 -33.81 -8.12
CA GLN A 311 22.76 -34.39 -8.13
C GLN A 311 21.99 -33.83 -9.32
N VAL A 312 21.57 -34.72 -10.22
CA VAL A 312 20.71 -34.36 -11.35
C VAL A 312 19.34 -33.94 -10.81
N LEU A 313 18.78 -32.88 -11.39
CA LEU A 313 17.47 -32.37 -10.99
C LEU A 313 16.37 -33.40 -11.29
N VAL A 314 15.44 -33.51 -10.35
CA VAL A 314 14.31 -34.45 -10.38
C VAL A 314 13.01 -33.66 -10.38
N LEU A 315 12.13 -33.95 -11.34
CA LEU A 315 10.77 -33.43 -11.40
C LEU A 315 9.96 -33.87 -10.17
N GLY A 316 9.18 -32.96 -9.60
CA GLY A 316 8.42 -33.17 -8.36
C GLY A 316 9.23 -33.00 -7.06
N GLN A 317 10.57 -32.93 -7.15
CA GLN A 317 11.43 -32.65 -5.99
C GLN A 317 12.11 -31.28 -6.14
N HIS A 318 12.94 -31.15 -7.16
CA HIS A 318 13.73 -29.94 -7.43
C HIS A 318 12.94 -28.97 -8.32
N ILE A 319 12.15 -29.53 -9.22
CA ILE A 319 11.29 -28.79 -10.14
C ILE A 319 9.86 -29.08 -9.74
N LEU A 320 9.15 -28.05 -9.31
CA LEU A 320 7.76 -28.14 -8.90
C LEU A 320 6.85 -28.47 -10.09
N SER A 321 5.65 -28.96 -9.79
CA SER A 321 4.64 -29.31 -10.81
C SER A 321 4.25 -28.16 -11.73
N ASN A 322 4.38 -26.91 -11.27
CA ASN A 322 4.17 -25.69 -12.08
C ASN A 322 5.42 -25.26 -12.88
N GLY A 323 6.49 -26.06 -12.90
CA GLY A 323 7.70 -25.80 -13.67
C GLY A 323 8.67 -24.81 -13.04
N LEU A 324 8.58 -24.61 -11.72
CA LEU A 324 9.40 -23.65 -11.00
C LEU A 324 10.33 -24.32 -9.98
N SER A 325 11.43 -23.66 -9.66
CA SER A 325 12.31 -24.01 -8.56
C SER A 325 12.61 -22.78 -7.73
N LEU A 326 12.40 -22.87 -6.41
CA LEU A 326 12.82 -21.83 -5.47
C LEU A 326 14.19 -22.19 -4.90
N LEU A 327 15.21 -21.44 -5.30
CA LEU A 327 16.55 -21.55 -4.73
C LEU A 327 16.69 -20.59 -3.56
N ARG A 328 17.34 -21.06 -2.49
CA ARG A 328 17.82 -20.21 -1.40
C ARG A 328 19.29 -20.49 -1.12
N VAL A 329 20.09 -19.43 -1.08
CA VAL A 329 21.50 -19.46 -0.69
C VAL A 329 21.63 -18.85 0.69
N GLY A 330 22.16 -19.62 1.64
CA GLY A 330 22.23 -19.23 3.03
C GLY A 330 20.84 -18.96 3.64
N LYS A 331 20.69 -17.81 4.33
CA LYS A 331 19.46 -17.50 5.10
C LYS A 331 18.43 -16.66 4.36
N LYS A 332 18.83 -15.80 3.42
CA LYS A 332 17.96 -14.74 2.88
C LYS A 332 18.08 -14.51 1.36
N ASN A 333 19.05 -15.10 0.68
CA ASN A 333 19.23 -14.86 -0.75
C ASN A 333 18.39 -15.86 -1.52
N TYR A 334 17.28 -15.40 -2.09
CA TYR A 334 16.38 -16.23 -2.87
C TYR A 334 16.57 -15.98 -4.36
N TYR A 335 16.35 -17.02 -5.18
CA TYR A 335 16.35 -16.96 -6.63
C TYR A 335 15.20 -17.81 -7.14
N ILE A 336 14.48 -17.34 -8.15
CA ILE A 336 13.41 -18.11 -8.79
C ILE A 336 13.88 -18.56 -10.16
N VAL A 337 13.71 -19.84 -10.45
CA VAL A 337 13.95 -20.40 -11.77
C VAL A 337 12.65 -20.93 -12.35
N LYS A 338 12.31 -20.50 -13.57
CA LYS A 338 11.23 -21.06 -14.38
C LYS A 338 11.84 -21.90 -15.50
N TRP A 339 11.42 -23.16 -15.59
CA TRP A 339 11.94 -24.09 -16.58
C TRP A 339 11.16 -24.00 -17.89
N LEU A 340 11.87 -23.72 -18.98
CA LEU A 340 11.34 -23.74 -20.35
C LEU A 340 11.50 -25.16 -20.91
N ASN A 341 10.50 -25.65 -21.65
CA ASN A 341 10.39 -27.01 -22.21
C ASN A 341 10.23 -28.16 -21.20
N MET A 342 9.33 -28.01 -20.23
CA MET A 342 8.75 -29.20 -19.59
C MET A 342 7.79 -29.83 -20.59
N ALA A 343 8.21 -30.90 -21.27
CA ALA A 343 7.31 -31.65 -22.16
C ALA A 343 6.05 -32.04 -21.39
N THR A 344 4.88 -31.66 -21.90
CA THR A 344 3.57 -32.16 -21.47
C THR A 344 3.48 -33.66 -21.60
#